data_AF-A0A7S2PJI6-F1
#
_entry.id   AF-A0A7S2PJI6-F1
#
_cell.length_a   1.000
_cell.length_b   1.000
_cell.length_c   1.000
_cell.angle_alpha   90.00
_cell.angle_beta   90.00
_cell.angle_gamma   90.00
#
_symmetry.space_group_name_H-M   'P 1'
#
loop_
_entity.id
_entity.type
_entity.pdbx_description
1 polymer ?
#
loop_
_entity_poly.entity_id
_entity_poly.type
_entity_poly.pdbx_seq_one_letter_code
_entity_poly.pdbx_strand_id
1 'polypeptide(L)'
;WGCTGITDVEFSENLERIGRYAFAGCSNLRRVAIPLKDGILLFPYVSSNLPKCTQFHRTKNLATVDLVGRVHKTVASLHLESWRNEMNEEIDRINRVLPTTGGRNQAMDSISQ
;
A
#
# COMPACT_ATOMS: atom_id res chain seq x y z
N TRP A 1 1.47 20.81 20.70
CA TRP A 1 0.74 21.61 19.67
C TRP A 1 1.72 22.64 19.14
N GLY A 2 1.78 22.85 17.83
CA GLY A 2 2.51 23.99 17.26
C GLY A 2 4.01 23.79 17.14
N CYS A 3 4.47 22.57 16.82
CA CYS A 3 5.91 22.33 16.66
C CYS A 3 6.40 23.05 15.39
N THR A 4 7.04 24.20 15.58
CA THR A 4 7.63 25.00 14.50
C THR A 4 9.05 24.56 14.15
N GLY A 5 9.73 23.82 15.04
CA GLY A 5 11.07 23.30 14.77
C GLY A 5 11.13 22.04 13.90
N ILE A 6 9.99 21.39 13.64
CA ILE A 6 9.94 20.14 12.89
C ILE A 6 9.52 20.42 11.45
N THR A 7 10.37 20.05 10.50
CA THR A 7 10.11 20.15 9.06
C THR A 7 9.83 18.79 8.43
N ASP A 8 10.44 17.73 8.93
CA ASP A 8 10.38 16.39 8.36
C ASP A 8 10.29 15.37 9.49
N VAL A 9 9.42 14.36 9.34
CA VAL A 9 9.26 13.28 10.32
C VAL A 9 9.21 11.95 9.58
N GLU A 10 9.94 10.97 10.10
CA GLU A 10 9.91 9.60 9.61
C GLU A 10 9.66 8.65 10.77
N PHE A 11 8.68 7.76 10.60
CA PHE A 11 8.30 6.77 11.59
C PHE A 11 8.77 5.37 11.20
N SER A 12 9.18 4.58 12.19
CA SER A 12 9.56 3.17 12.00
C SER A 12 8.37 2.30 11.62
N GLU A 13 8.63 1.14 11.00
CA GLU A 13 7.63 0.10 10.66
C GLU A 13 6.80 -0.38 11.86
N ASN A 14 7.33 -0.26 13.09
CA ASN A 14 6.64 -0.66 14.31
C ASN A 14 5.56 0.34 14.78
N LEU A 15 5.41 1.49 14.10
CA LEU A 15 4.40 2.48 14.49
C LEU A 15 2.98 1.91 14.30
N GLU A 16 2.21 1.88 15.38
CA GLU A 16 0.87 1.30 15.33
C GLU A 16 -0.19 2.31 14.92
N ARG A 17 -0.17 3.52 15.49
CA ARG A 17 -1.22 4.53 15.32
C ARG A 17 -0.68 5.93 15.49
N ILE A 18 -1.20 6.88 14.71
CA ILE A 18 -0.98 8.31 14.91
C ILE A 18 -2.24 8.93 15.51
N GLY A 19 -2.09 9.49 16.71
CA GLY A 19 -3.18 10.08 17.48
C GLY A 19 -3.80 11.31 16.82
N ARG A 20 -5.04 11.62 17.22
CA ARG A 20 -5.76 12.82 16.76
C ARG A 20 -4.95 14.04 17.15
N TYR A 21 -4.82 15.01 16.23
CA TYR A 21 -4.07 16.25 16.47
C TYR A 21 -2.58 16.08 16.79
N ALA A 22 -1.97 14.93 16.50
CA ALA A 22 -0.55 14.67 16.78
C ALA A 22 0.39 15.76 16.19
N PHE A 23 0.03 16.30 15.02
CA PHE A 23 0.76 17.37 14.34
C PHE A 23 -0.01 18.67 14.25
N ALA A 24 -0.96 18.88 15.17
CA ALA A 24 -1.80 20.06 15.12
C ALA A 24 -0.98 21.34 15.29
N GLY A 25 -1.15 22.26 14.34
CA GLY A 25 -0.47 23.55 14.30
C GLY A 25 1.02 23.49 13.94
N CYS A 26 1.58 22.33 13.57
CA CYS A 26 2.96 22.22 13.11
C CYS A 26 3.13 22.92 11.75
N SER A 27 3.28 24.24 11.77
CA SER A 27 3.22 25.06 10.56
C SER A 27 4.40 24.83 9.64
N ASN A 28 5.54 24.37 10.13
CA ASN A 28 6.75 24.17 9.33
C ASN A 28 6.93 22.73 8.83
N LEU A 29 6.07 21.80 9.26
CA LEU A 29 6.09 20.40 8.85
C LEU A 29 5.76 20.30 7.35
N ARG A 30 6.69 19.78 6.56
CA ARG A 30 6.63 19.63 5.10
C ARG A 30 6.43 18.18 4.67
N ARG A 31 7.07 17.23 5.36
CA ARG A 31 7.04 15.80 5.01
C ARG A 31 6.74 14.94 6.24
N VAL A 32 5.89 13.93 6.05
CA VAL A 32 5.68 12.86 7.02
C VAL A 32 5.76 11.52 6.33
N ALA A 33 6.70 10.68 6.73
CA ALA A 33 6.83 9.30 6.29
C ALA A 33 6.23 8.35 7.33
N ILE A 34 5.16 7.63 6.95
CA ILE A 34 4.41 6.71 7.83
C ILE A 34 4.49 5.28 7.29
N PRO A 35 4.48 4.24 8.14
CA PRO A 35 4.52 2.88 7.63
C PRO A 35 3.22 2.46 6.94
N LEU A 36 3.35 1.57 5.95
CA LEU A 36 2.22 0.94 5.28
C LEU A 36 1.51 -0.05 6.23
N LYS A 37 0.54 0.46 7.01
CA LYS A 37 -0.24 -0.33 7.96
C LYS A 37 -1.71 0.09 7.95
N ASP A 38 -2.59 -0.90 7.95
CA ASP A 38 -4.02 -0.68 8.04
C ASP A 38 -4.37 0.08 9.32
N GLY A 39 -5.15 1.15 9.16
CA GLY A 39 -5.67 1.91 10.29
C GLY A 39 -4.68 2.82 11.03
N ILE A 40 -3.47 3.04 10.51
CA ILE A 40 -2.50 3.93 11.16
C ILE A 40 -3.00 5.38 11.33
N LEU A 41 -3.85 5.84 10.40
CA LEU A 41 -4.52 7.13 10.46
C LEU A 41 -6.00 7.04 10.91
N LEU A 42 -6.54 5.83 11.14
CA LEU A 42 -7.94 5.65 11.51
C LEU A 42 -8.16 5.84 13.01
N PHE A 43 -9.29 6.46 13.34
CA PHE A 43 -9.80 6.57 14.69
C PHE A 43 -11.05 5.69 14.81
N PRO A 44 -11.10 4.73 15.76
CA PRO A 44 -12.26 3.87 15.94
C PRO A 44 -13.52 4.63 16.41
N TYR A 45 -13.38 5.90 16.79
CA TYR A 45 -14.48 6.78 17.16
C TYR A 45 -14.54 8.00 16.24
N VAL A 46 -15.31 7.89 15.16
CA VAL A 46 -15.74 9.03 14.35
C VAL A 46 -17.00 9.60 15.02
N SER A 47 -16.85 10.66 15.81
CA SER A 47 -18.02 11.46 16.18
C SER A 47 -18.42 12.26 14.94
N SER A 48 -19.63 12.01 14.45
CA SER A 48 -20.22 12.61 13.24
C SER A 48 -20.27 14.15 13.26
N ASN A 49 -20.01 14.79 14.41
CA ASN A 49 -20.11 16.24 14.60
C ASN A 49 -18.77 16.99 14.59
N LEU A 50 -17.65 16.37 14.21
CA LEU A 50 -16.36 17.07 14.14
C LEU A 50 -15.83 17.14 12.71
N PRO A 51 -16.16 18.21 11.96
CA PRO A 51 -15.53 18.45 10.68
C PRO A 51 -14.06 18.79 10.93
N LYS A 52 -13.14 18.02 10.34
CA LYS A 52 -11.68 18.32 10.24
C LYS A 52 -10.80 17.97 11.46
N CYS A 53 -11.20 17.01 12.29
CA CYS A 53 -10.30 16.38 13.26
C CYS A 53 -9.34 15.42 12.57
N THR A 54 -8.23 15.93 12.05
CA THR A 54 -7.15 15.10 11.48
C THR A 54 -5.91 15.14 12.36
N GLN A 55 -4.95 14.26 12.08
CA GLN A 55 -3.60 14.27 12.62
C GLN A 55 -2.88 15.60 12.29
N PHE A 56 -3.24 16.21 11.16
CA PHE A 56 -2.60 17.38 10.54
C PHE A 56 -3.45 18.65 10.64
N HIS A 57 -4.23 18.81 11.71
CA HIS A 57 -5.09 19.97 11.88
C HIS A 57 -4.26 21.27 11.90
N ARG A 58 -4.55 22.23 11.02
CA ARG A 58 -3.79 23.49 10.89
C ARG A 58 -2.30 23.32 10.54
N THR A 59 -1.90 22.20 9.93
CA THR A 59 -0.55 21.98 9.39
C THR A 59 -0.45 22.61 8.00
N LYS A 60 -0.08 23.89 7.93
CA LYS A 60 -0.23 24.70 6.70
C LYS A 60 0.75 24.36 5.57
N ASN A 61 1.95 23.90 5.90
CA ASN A 61 3.02 23.67 4.92
C ASN A 61 3.28 22.18 4.62
N LEU A 62 2.40 21.28 5.08
CA LEU A 62 2.54 19.84 4.78
C LEU A 62 2.33 19.65 3.28
N ALA A 63 3.38 19.22 2.59
CA ALA A 63 3.39 19.04 1.15
C ALA A 63 3.19 17.57 0.78
N THR A 64 3.79 16.65 1.52
CA THR A 64 3.77 15.21 1.19
C THR A 64 3.59 14.32 2.42
N VAL A 65 2.91 13.18 2.20
CA VAL A 65 2.87 12.05 3.13
C VAL A 65 3.38 10.83 2.37
N ASP A 66 4.54 10.34 2.78
CA ASP A 66 5.21 9.21 2.15
C ASP A 66 4.85 7.92 2.90
N LEU A 67 4.83 6.80 2.19
CA LEU A 67 4.70 5.49 2.79
C LEU A 67 6.08 4.85 2.90
N VAL A 68 6.45 4.47 4.12
CA VAL A 68 7.65 3.68 4.39
C VAL A 68 7.26 2.23 4.67
N GLY A 69 8.21 1.34 4.42
CA GLY A 69 8.07 -0.07 4.68
C GLY A 69 7.76 -0.91 3.45
N ARG A 70 8.11 -2.19 3.55
CA ARG A 70 7.98 -3.13 2.45
C ARG A 70 6.53 -3.59 2.36
N VAL A 71 5.92 -3.51 1.17
CA VAL A 71 4.80 -4.39 0.84
C VAL A 71 5.34 -5.81 1.06
N HIS A 72 4.78 -6.56 2.01
CA HIS A 72 5.25 -7.92 2.28
C HIS A 72 5.11 -8.71 0.98
N LYS A 73 6.25 -9.01 0.33
CA LYS A 73 6.29 -9.67 -0.98
C LYS A 73 5.43 -10.94 -0.98
N THR A 74 5.37 -11.63 0.14
CA THR A 74 4.58 -12.86 0.35
C THR A 74 3.09 -12.70 0.04
N VAL A 75 2.44 -11.60 0.44
CA VAL A 75 0.99 -11.42 0.23
C VAL A 75 0.69 -11.04 -1.23
N ALA A 76 1.53 -10.18 -1.82
CA ALA A 76 1.43 -9.84 -3.24
C ALA A 76 1.74 -11.05 -4.13
N SER A 77 2.75 -11.85 -3.77
CA SER A 77 3.10 -13.11 -4.45
C SER A 77 1.98 -14.13 -4.35
N LEU A 78 1.36 -14.33 -3.17
CA LEU A 78 0.23 -15.26 -3.00
C LEU A 78 -1.00 -14.83 -3.82
N HIS A 79 -1.35 -13.54 -3.84
CA HIS A 79 -2.47 -13.04 -4.66
C HIS A 79 -2.18 -13.15 -6.15
N LEU A 80 -0.96 -12.84 -6.59
CA LEU A 80 -0.54 -13.00 -8.00
C LEU A 80 -0.44 -14.47 -8.40
N GLU A 81 -0.03 -15.36 -7.49
CA GLU A 81 0.01 -16.81 -7.71
C GLU A 81 -1.39 -17.40 -7.86
N SER A 82 -2.32 -17.07 -6.97
CA SER A 82 -3.73 -17.49 -7.08
C SER A 82 -4.33 -17.01 -8.39
N TRP A 83 -4.19 -15.72 -8.70
CA TRP A 83 -4.75 -15.14 -9.92
C TRP A 83 -4.09 -15.71 -11.19
N ARG A 84 -2.77 -15.94 -11.20
CA ARG A 84 -2.06 -16.59 -12.29
C ARG A 84 -2.57 -18.03 -12.51
N ASN A 85 -2.82 -18.77 -11.44
CA ASN A 85 -3.34 -20.13 -11.53
C ASN A 85 -4.77 -20.13 -12.10
N GLU A 86 -5.65 -19.26 -11.60
CA GLU A 86 -7.02 -19.08 -12.12
C GLU A 86 -7.02 -18.72 -13.61
N MET A 87 -6.15 -17.79 -14.03
CA MET A 87 -6.05 -17.38 -15.43
C MET A 87 -5.52 -18.52 -16.33
N ASN A 88 -4.55 -19.30 -15.86
CA ASN A 88 -4.03 -20.46 -16.59
C ASN A 88 -5.11 -21.54 -16.77
N GLU A 89 -5.92 -21.79 -15.74
CA GLU A 89 -7.03 -22.74 -15.85
C GLU A 89 -8.11 -22.26 -16.83
N GLU A 90 -8.41 -20.95 -16.86
CA GLU A 90 -9.32 -20.39 -17.85
C GLU A 90 -8.76 -20.50 -19.28
N ILE A 91 -7.47 -20.20 -19.47
CA ILE A 91 -6.78 -20.38 -20.75
C ILE A 91 -6.85 -21.85 -21.19
N ASP A 92 -6.63 -22.80 -20.29
CA ASP A 92 -6.76 -24.24 -20.58
C ASP A 92 -8.19 -24.64 -20.94
N ARG A 93 -9.19 -24.10 -20.24
CA ARG A 93 -10.61 -24.31 -20.59
C ARG A 93 -10.92 -23.80 -22.00
N ILE A 94 -10.44 -22.60 -22.33
CA ILE A 94 -10.60 -22.00 -23.66
C ILE A 94 -9.92 -22.88 -24.71
N ASN A 95 -8.69 -23.30 -24.48
CA ASN A 95 -7.92 -24.15 -25.40
C ASN A 95 -8.57 -25.52 -25.66
N ARG A 96 -9.36 -26.05 -24.71
CA ARG A 96 -10.10 -27.32 -24.90
C ARG A 96 -11.33 -27.18 -25.79
N VAL A 97 -11.91 -25.98 -25.88
CA VAL A 97 -13.14 -25.72 -26.64
C VAL A 97 -12.84 -25.19 -28.04
N LEU A 98 -11.67 -24.56 -28.23
CA LEU A 98 -11.23 -24.08 -29.53
C LEU A 98 -10.89 -25.28 -30.45
N PRO A 99 -11.43 -25.36 -31.69
CA PRO A 99 -10.97 -26.34 -32.66
C PRO A 99 -9.51 -26.02 -32.98
N THR A 100 -8.61 -26.96 -32.70
CA THR A 100 -7.15 -26.82 -32.76
C THR A 100 -6.69 -25.92 -33.91
N THR A 101 -6.44 -24.64 -33.64
CA THR A 101 -5.63 -23.79 -34.51
C THR A 101 -4.18 -24.17 -34.22
N GLY A 102 -3.58 -24.88 -35.17
CA GLY A 102 -2.33 -25.59 -35.01
C GLY A 102 -1.16 -24.73 -34.54
N GLY A 103 -0.26 -25.36 -33.79
CA GLY A 103 1.04 -24.80 -33.43
C GLY A 103 1.57 -25.28 -32.08
N ARG A 104 1.78 -26.59 -31.89
CA ARG A 104 2.69 -27.09 -30.85
C ARG A 104 4.11 -26.62 -31.18
N ASN A 105 4.52 -25.46 -30.68
CA ASN A 105 5.94 -25.19 -30.51
C ASN A 105 6.40 -25.83 -29.20
N GLN A 106 6.65 -27.14 -29.26
CA GLN A 106 7.64 -27.75 -28.38
C GLN A 106 9.00 -27.14 -28.75
N ALA A 107 9.41 -26.11 -28.04
CA ALA A 107 10.79 -25.66 -28.02
C ALA A 107 11.04 -24.92 -26.71
N MET A 108 11.54 -25.66 -25.72
CA MET A 108 12.57 -25.25 -24.75
C MET A 108 12.51 -26.19 -23.54
N ASP A 109 12.97 -27.42 -23.73
CA ASP A 109 13.63 -28.22 -22.69
C ASP A 109 14.69 -29.07 -23.38
N SER A 110 15.78 -28.39 -23.77
CA SER A 110 17.06 -28.99 -24.10
C SER A 110 18.11 -27.91 -23.84
N ILE A 111 18.50 -27.81 -22.56
CA ILE A 111 19.75 -27.31 -21.94
C ILE A 111 19.50 -27.62 -20.45
N SER A 112 20.05 -28.67 -19.84
CA SER A 112 21.48 -28.98 -19.75
C SER A 112 21.71 -30.49 -19.56
N GLN A 113 22.79 -30.98 -20.17
CA GLN A 113 23.56 -32.10 -19.63
C GLN A 113 24.20 -31.72 -18.30
#